data_AF-A0A9P7Z6Z8-F1
#
_entry.id   AF-A0A9P7Z6Z8-F1
#
_cell.length_a   1.000
_cell.length_b   1.000
_cell.length_c   1.000
_cell.angle_alpha   90.00
_cell.angle_beta   90.00
_cell.angle_gamma   90.00
#
_symmetry.space_group_name_H-M   'P 1'
#
loop_
_entity.id
_entity.type
_entity.pdbx_description
1 polymer ?
#
loop_
_entity_poly.entity_id
_entity_poly.type
_entity_poly.pdbx_seq_one_letter_code
_entity_poly.pdbx_strand_id
1 'polypeptide(L)'
;MSTTSLSMASGDSRLESLPAELLRKILIHASLPVTSSHTSTKDINSARDRVPCSLPCLLTSRVLYTATLPVMYRNVTITDCSTLHSMLAQVRQNLQLGSFIRTLEVGTAITSSQTLRTGGQNFLLDLLLLTPHLRQIRIQPSMTMYLDHKTIHTIFCKLQHLQTIEVQNCSFAAAFDTLSIYDDFKASKMTSRLNLDGCRDLRPEVFGFLLPQLAKLEELHISQTQITNEALFSIPSSAKLAALTISHCPQLSGDAIASFIQNHSAARSLKSLCIASGPNSASLSVENVTSILSSDLPALQVLDLRHSGMNSQQMPLLRSLARQLTEMYVGAGLHLEDIESLYLVPKIMSHQPALLSPERCQTFDSKHSVILDPMAKAVAVCSLRKRLNVTTILPNEQQPRLRHLDITSLSMPEQEKLQTSILFGKQAQYLQSFTIGEAVGKNEILETLVKAVGWHITSGSKKCQMVRNYYIQE
;
A
#
# COMPACT_ATOMS: atom_id res chain seq x y z
N MET A 1 -6.05 -14.85 63.41
CA MET A 1 -5.94 -14.70 61.95
C MET A 1 -4.63 -14.00 61.66
N SER A 2 -3.57 -14.77 61.43
CA SER A 2 -2.22 -14.26 61.22
C SER A 2 -2.02 -14.06 59.72
N THR A 3 -1.91 -12.81 59.29
CA THR A 3 -1.54 -12.44 57.92
C THR A 3 -0.05 -12.69 57.74
N THR A 4 0.30 -13.87 57.23
CA THR A 4 1.64 -14.16 56.72
C THR A 4 1.88 -13.34 55.47
N SER A 5 2.59 -12.22 55.60
CA SER A 5 3.18 -11.51 54.48
C SER A 5 4.25 -12.42 53.85
N LEU A 6 3.90 -13.15 52.79
CA LEU A 6 4.90 -13.79 51.94
C LEU A 6 5.74 -12.69 51.30
N SER A 7 6.94 -12.51 51.82
CA SER A 7 8.05 -11.93 51.08
C SER A 7 8.31 -12.86 49.90
N MET A 8 7.69 -12.58 48.76
CA MET A 8 8.02 -13.26 47.50
C MET A 8 9.40 -12.78 47.09
N ALA A 9 10.38 -13.69 47.02
CA ALA A 9 11.69 -13.38 46.48
C ALA A 9 11.54 -12.97 44.99
N SER A 10 12.39 -12.06 44.52
CA SER A 10 12.46 -11.72 43.10
C SER A 10 12.76 -12.98 42.29
N GLY A 11 11.82 -13.47 41.49
CA GLY A 11 11.95 -14.77 40.82
C GLY A 11 10.75 -15.71 40.94
N ASP A 12 9.92 -15.54 41.99
CA ASP A 12 8.89 -16.54 42.35
C ASP A 12 7.46 -16.15 41.92
N SER A 13 7.33 -15.20 40.99
CA SER A 13 6.00 -14.78 40.53
C SER A 13 5.33 -15.89 39.70
N ARG A 14 3.99 -16.00 39.80
CA ARG A 14 3.21 -16.94 38.95
C ARG A 14 3.37 -16.66 37.45
N LEU A 15 3.82 -15.46 37.08
CA LEU A 15 4.14 -15.09 35.71
C LEU A 15 5.45 -15.76 35.25
N GLU A 16 6.44 -15.85 36.14
CA GLU A 16 7.74 -16.46 35.87
C GLU A 16 7.72 -18.00 35.89
N SER A 17 6.68 -18.59 36.49
CA SER A 17 6.45 -20.04 36.40
C SER A 17 5.81 -20.48 35.08
N LEU A 18 5.47 -19.55 34.18
CA LEU A 18 4.96 -19.88 32.85
C LEU A 18 6.07 -20.41 31.94
N PRO A 19 5.76 -21.33 31.01
CA PRO A 19 6.67 -21.69 29.93
C PRO A 19 7.15 -20.46 29.16
N ALA A 20 8.43 -20.49 28.76
CA ALA A 20 9.09 -19.35 28.11
C ALA A 20 8.39 -18.91 26.82
N GLU A 21 7.68 -19.81 26.14
CA GLU A 21 6.90 -19.55 24.92
C GLU A 21 5.68 -18.65 25.23
N LEU A 22 4.96 -18.94 26.31
CA LEU A 22 3.81 -18.15 26.74
C LEU A 22 4.27 -16.79 27.26
N LEU A 23 5.36 -16.77 28.03
CA LEU A 23 5.96 -15.54 28.53
C LEU A 23 6.39 -14.62 27.38
N ARG A 24 7.07 -15.16 26.36
CA ARG A 24 7.43 -14.43 25.14
C ARG A 24 6.21 -13.90 24.39
N LYS A 25 5.12 -14.68 24.29
CA LYS A 25 3.88 -14.24 23.63
C LYS A 25 3.23 -13.06 24.38
N ILE A 26 3.18 -13.12 25.71
CA ILE A 26 2.69 -12.02 26.55
C ILE A 26 3.55 -10.77 26.35
N LEU A 27 4.88 -10.92 26.38
CA LEU A 27 5.81 -9.81 26.19
C LEU A 27 5.72 -9.17 24.80
N ILE A 28 5.50 -9.95 23.74
CA ILE A 28 5.26 -9.42 22.39
C ILE A 28 4.02 -8.50 22.40
N HIS A 29 2.93 -8.94 23.03
CA HIS A 29 1.71 -8.12 23.16
C HIS A 29 1.92 -6.87 24.03
N ALA A 30 2.72 -6.95 25.07
CA ALA A 30 3.07 -5.79 25.91
C ALA A 30 4.02 -4.79 25.20
N SER A 31 4.85 -5.28 24.27
CA SER A 31 5.80 -4.47 23.50
C SER A 31 5.19 -3.83 22.23
N LEU A 32 4.02 -4.29 21.80
CA LEU A 32 3.29 -3.68 20.68
C LEU A 32 2.80 -2.29 21.11
N PRO A 33 3.10 -1.22 20.37
CA PRO A 33 2.46 0.07 20.61
C PRO A 33 0.95 -0.14 20.44
N VAL A 34 0.17 0.15 21.48
CA VAL A 34 -1.29 0.09 21.42
C VAL A 34 -1.76 0.98 20.26
N THR A 35 -2.12 0.37 19.14
CA THR A 35 -2.84 1.05 18.07
C THR A 35 -4.27 1.22 18.56
N SER A 36 -4.53 2.28 19.32
CA SER A 36 -5.90 2.71 19.57
C SER A 36 -6.44 3.27 18.25
N SER A 37 -7.24 2.46 17.57
CA SER A 37 -8.26 2.96 16.67
C SER A 37 -9.16 3.96 17.43
N HIS A 38 -9.41 5.11 16.79
CA HIS A 38 -10.29 6.20 17.24
C HIS A 38 -9.69 7.14 18.31
N THR A 39 -9.18 8.30 17.88
CA THR A 39 -9.76 9.63 18.15
C THR A 39 -8.81 10.73 17.66
N SER A 40 -9.38 11.69 16.93
CA SER A 40 -8.97 13.11 16.88
C SER A 40 -7.54 13.45 16.43
N THR A 41 -7.45 13.95 15.20
CA THR A 41 -6.43 14.88 14.72
C THR A 41 -6.33 16.11 15.62
N LYS A 42 -5.35 16.13 16.52
CA LYS A 42 -4.64 17.29 17.07
C LYS A 42 -3.63 16.71 18.06
N ASP A 43 -2.42 16.46 17.57
CA ASP A 43 -1.13 16.44 18.30
C ASP A 43 -0.09 15.67 17.47
N ILE A 44 0.38 16.31 16.39
CA ILE A 44 1.43 15.77 15.50
C ILE A 44 2.84 15.95 16.12
N ASN A 45 2.96 16.43 17.36
CA ASN A 45 4.27 16.71 17.98
C ASN A 45 4.61 15.89 19.25
N SER A 46 3.89 14.80 19.56
CA SER A 46 4.19 13.95 20.74
C SER A 46 4.62 12.51 20.44
N ALA A 47 4.96 12.18 19.18
CA ALA A 47 5.46 10.85 18.79
C ALA A 47 6.92 10.55 19.24
N ARG A 48 7.46 11.29 20.22
CA ARG A 48 8.85 11.16 20.69
C ARG A 48 9.06 10.40 22.01
N ASP A 49 8.00 9.95 22.69
CA ASP A 49 8.14 9.51 24.10
C ASP A 49 7.39 8.23 24.50
N ARG A 50 7.26 7.24 23.60
CA ARG A 50 6.81 5.90 24.01
C ARG A 50 7.99 4.93 24.02
N VAL A 51 8.71 4.95 25.14
CA VAL A 51 9.63 3.88 25.51
C VAL A 51 8.88 2.54 25.40
N PRO A 52 9.39 1.54 24.66
CA PRO A 52 8.73 0.24 24.61
C PRO A 52 8.60 -0.28 26.05
N CYS A 53 7.37 -0.65 26.44
CA CYS A 53 7.03 -1.07 27.80
C CYS A 53 7.78 -2.33 28.30
N SER A 54 8.75 -2.84 27.53
CA SER A 54 9.59 -3.99 27.83
C SER A 54 10.87 -3.65 28.61
N LEU A 55 11.33 -2.40 28.66
CA LEU A 55 12.54 -2.04 29.44
C LEU A 55 12.39 -2.33 30.94
N PRO A 56 11.24 -2.03 31.60
CA PRO A 56 11.03 -2.41 33.00
C PRO A 56 11.11 -3.93 33.22
N CYS A 57 10.66 -4.74 32.25
CA CYS A 57 10.70 -6.21 32.35
C CYS A 57 12.12 -6.79 32.32
N LEU A 58 13.12 -6.04 31.83
CA LEU A 58 14.53 -6.45 31.93
C LEU A 58 15.06 -6.32 33.37
N LEU A 59 14.47 -5.43 34.17
CA LEU A 59 14.95 -5.07 35.50
C LEU A 59 14.22 -5.82 36.63
N THR A 60 13.17 -6.59 36.30
CA THR A 60 12.33 -7.27 37.29
C THR A 60 12.93 -8.59 37.80
N SER A 61 13.38 -9.46 36.89
CA SER A 61 13.96 -10.77 37.26
C SER A 61 14.83 -11.35 36.16
N ARG A 62 15.63 -12.39 36.49
CA ARG A 62 16.45 -13.11 35.50
C ARG A 62 15.61 -13.87 34.47
N VAL A 63 14.48 -14.43 34.88
CA VAL A 63 13.57 -15.16 33.97
C VAL A 63 12.93 -14.18 32.99
N LEU A 64 12.45 -13.04 33.46
CA LEU A 64 11.89 -11.99 32.60
C LEU A 64 12.98 -11.36 31.71
N TYR A 65 14.18 -11.15 32.22
CA TYR A 65 15.32 -10.67 31.42
C TYR A 65 15.61 -11.59 30.22
N THR A 66 15.77 -12.89 30.48
CA THR A 66 16.07 -13.88 29.42
C THR A 66 14.92 -14.06 28.42
N ALA A 67 13.67 -13.92 28.86
CA ALA A 67 12.51 -14.00 27.97
C ALA A 67 12.26 -12.71 27.17
N THR A 68 12.61 -11.56 27.73
CA THR A 68 12.37 -10.23 27.12
C THR A 68 13.44 -9.87 26.10
N LEU A 69 14.70 -10.25 26.33
CA LEU A 69 15.82 -9.96 25.43
C LEU A 69 15.56 -10.33 23.96
N PRO A 70 15.13 -11.58 23.62
CA PRO A 70 14.84 -11.95 22.23
C PRO A 70 13.66 -11.18 21.63
N VAL A 71 12.72 -10.71 22.44
CA VAL A 71 11.56 -9.93 21.98
C VAL A 71 12.02 -8.51 21.61
N MET A 72 12.88 -7.90 22.44
CA MET A 72 13.40 -6.56 22.21
C MET A 72 14.32 -6.48 20.99
N TYR A 73 15.25 -7.43 20.84
CA TYR A 73 16.17 -7.44 19.68
C TYR A 73 15.51 -7.99 18.40
N ARG A 74 14.25 -8.45 18.44
CA ARG A 74 13.60 -9.06 17.28
C ARG A 74 13.44 -8.08 16.12
N ASN A 75 12.97 -6.86 16.43
CA ASN A 75 12.65 -5.82 15.48
C ASN A 75 13.49 -4.59 15.82
N VAL A 76 14.47 -4.29 14.99
CA VAL A 76 15.42 -3.22 15.21
C VAL A 76 15.16 -2.10 14.22
N THR A 77 14.96 -0.89 14.72
CA THR A 77 14.87 0.34 13.94
C THR A 77 16.07 1.22 14.27
N ILE A 78 16.91 1.52 13.28
CA ILE A 78 18.05 2.40 13.43
C ILE A 78 17.65 3.77 12.92
N THR A 79 17.54 4.74 13.82
CA THR A 79 17.19 6.12 13.48
C THR A 79 18.42 6.98 13.22
N ASP A 80 19.52 6.73 13.92
CA ASP A 80 20.73 7.54 13.90
C ASP A 80 22.01 6.70 13.99
N CYS A 81 23.15 7.31 13.68
CA CYS A 81 24.47 6.66 13.72
C CYS A 81 24.86 6.20 15.12
N SER A 82 24.51 6.95 16.17
CA SER A 82 24.83 6.59 17.56
C SER A 82 24.17 5.27 17.96
N THR A 83 22.93 5.07 17.55
CA THR A 83 22.16 3.84 17.78
C THR A 83 22.78 2.68 17.02
N LEU A 84 23.17 2.87 15.75
CA LEU A 84 23.88 1.85 14.99
C LEU A 84 25.20 1.46 15.67
N HIS A 85 26.02 2.43 16.08
CA HIS A 85 27.32 2.16 16.69
C HIS A 85 27.19 1.46 18.04
N SER A 86 26.27 1.93 18.88
CA SER A 86 25.99 1.33 20.19
C SER A 86 25.47 -0.10 20.05
N MET A 87 24.55 -0.31 19.12
CA MET A 87 24.01 -1.63 18.82
C MET A 87 25.09 -2.56 18.26
N LEU A 88 25.90 -2.08 17.31
CA LEU A 88 27.00 -2.87 16.75
C LEU A 88 28.01 -3.25 17.83
N ALA A 89 28.35 -2.32 18.73
CA ALA A 89 29.22 -2.61 19.88
C ALA A 89 28.61 -3.69 20.80
N GLN A 90 27.31 -3.60 21.11
CA GLN A 90 26.60 -4.59 21.92
C GLN A 90 26.56 -5.97 21.25
N VAL A 91 26.24 -6.05 19.96
CA VAL A 91 26.18 -7.31 19.21
C VAL A 91 27.59 -7.91 19.07
N ARG A 92 28.64 -7.09 18.92
CA ARG A 92 30.04 -7.56 18.93
C ARG A 92 30.45 -8.14 20.27
N GLN A 93 29.98 -7.56 21.38
CA GLN A 93 30.23 -8.08 22.72
C GLN A 93 29.43 -9.34 23.02
N ASN A 94 28.22 -9.47 22.45
CA ASN A 94 27.38 -10.64 22.61
C ASN A 94 26.69 -11.04 21.29
N LEU A 95 27.33 -11.98 20.58
CA LEU A 95 26.89 -12.45 19.27
C LEU A 95 25.49 -13.09 19.29
N GLN A 96 25.02 -13.59 20.45
CA GLN A 96 23.67 -14.15 20.57
C GLN A 96 22.59 -13.11 20.29
N LEU A 97 22.85 -11.83 20.60
CA LEU A 97 21.91 -10.74 20.31
C LEU A 97 21.65 -10.60 18.80
N GLY A 98 22.70 -10.77 17.99
CA GLY A 98 22.61 -10.78 16.54
C GLY A 98 21.70 -11.89 15.98
N SER A 99 21.66 -13.04 16.66
CA SER A 99 20.83 -14.18 16.27
C SER A 99 19.32 -13.96 16.49
N PHE A 100 18.95 -13.04 17.38
CA PHE A 100 17.56 -12.71 17.67
C PHE A 100 16.95 -11.76 16.64
N ILE A 101 17.77 -10.99 15.93
CA ILE A 101 17.33 -9.97 14.98
C ILE A 101 16.66 -10.66 13.77
N ARG A 102 15.39 -10.31 13.54
CA ARG A 102 14.59 -10.80 12.40
C ARG A 102 14.22 -9.69 11.44
N THR A 103 14.02 -8.48 11.95
CA THR A 103 13.68 -7.31 11.15
C THR A 103 14.67 -6.20 11.44
N LEU A 104 15.25 -5.63 10.38
CA LEU A 104 16.17 -4.50 10.45
C LEU A 104 15.66 -3.38 9.55
N GLU A 105 15.34 -2.25 10.16
CA GLU A 105 14.98 -1.02 9.46
C GLU A 105 16.06 0.04 9.67
N VAL A 106 16.56 0.58 8.55
CA VAL A 106 17.60 1.60 8.53
C VAL A 106 16.98 2.92 8.06
N GLY A 107 16.81 3.84 9.01
CA GLY A 107 16.08 5.10 8.87
C GLY A 107 16.87 6.24 8.25
N THR A 108 16.18 7.37 8.06
CA THR A 108 16.69 8.51 7.25
C THR A 108 17.62 9.46 7.97
N ALA A 109 17.58 9.53 9.31
CA ALA A 109 18.37 10.50 10.08
C ALA A 109 19.87 10.13 10.23
N ILE A 110 20.29 9.03 9.60
CA ILE A 110 21.68 8.56 9.60
C ILE A 110 22.56 9.35 8.60
N THR A 111 21.96 10.03 7.63
CA THR A 111 22.68 10.74 6.55
C THR A 111 23.34 12.06 6.92
N SER A 112 22.94 12.66 8.05
CA SER A 112 23.52 13.93 8.51
C SER A 112 24.92 13.75 9.10
N SER A 113 25.30 12.52 9.44
CA SER A 113 26.62 12.23 10.00
C SER A 113 27.49 11.51 8.97
N GLN A 114 28.64 12.09 8.66
CA GLN A 114 29.72 11.49 7.84
C GLN A 114 30.34 10.21 8.47
N THR A 115 29.66 9.55 9.43
CA THR A 115 30.22 8.56 10.35
C THR A 115 29.82 7.12 10.06
N LEU A 116 28.92 6.85 9.09
CA LEU A 116 28.65 5.46 8.67
C LEU A 116 29.84 4.78 7.99
N ARG A 117 30.80 5.59 7.53
CA ARG A 117 32.07 5.13 6.97
C ARG A 117 33.20 5.92 7.62
N THR A 118 33.78 5.38 8.70
CA THR A 118 35.05 5.90 9.23
C THR A 118 36.16 4.94 8.81
N GLY A 119 37.24 5.48 8.21
CA GLY A 119 38.40 4.68 7.81
C GLY A 119 38.13 3.54 6.81
N GLY A 120 37.08 3.65 5.97
CA GLY A 120 36.72 2.64 4.98
C GLY A 120 35.85 1.47 5.49
N GLN A 121 35.50 1.45 6.78
CA GLN A 121 34.59 0.45 7.34
C GLN A 121 33.13 0.77 7.01
N ASN A 122 32.32 -0.26 6.75
CA ASN A 122 30.89 -0.12 6.49
C ASN A 122 30.14 -0.75 7.66
N PHE A 123 29.69 0.07 8.61
CA PHE A 123 29.05 -0.42 9.84
C PHE A 123 27.74 -1.17 9.57
N LEU A 124 27.04 -0.84 8.48
CA LEU A 124 25.85 -1.58 8.06
C LEU A 124 26.24 -2.99 7.60
N LEU A 125 27.26 -3.12 6.75
CA LEU A 125 27.78 -4.42 6.33
C LEU A 125 28.20 -5.27 7.53
N ASP A 126 28.92 -4.69 8.49
CA ASP A 126 29.33 -5.39 9.71
C ASP A 126 28.12 -5.92 10.49
N LEU A 127 27.08 -5.10 10.65
CA LEU A 127 25.86 -5.52 11.34
C LEU A 127 25.12 -6.64 10.58
N LEU A 128 25.06 -6.55 9.25
CA LEU A 128 24.43 -7.59 8.41
C LEU A 128 25.16 -8.94 8.54
N LEU A 129 26.49 -8.92 8.61
CA LEU A 129 27.28 -10.13 8.82
C LEU A 129 27.06 -10.77 10.20
N LEU A 130 26.68 -9.97 11.21
CA LEU A 130 26.37 -10.43 12.56
C LEU A 130 24.89 -10.82 12.76
N THR A 131 24.06 -10.73 11.72
CA THR A 131 22.61 -11.03 11.78
C THR A 131 22.22 -12.16 10.82
N PRO A 132 22.71 -13.40 11.04
CA PRO A 132 22.54 -14.52 10.10
C PRO A 132 21.08 -14.94 9.89
N HIS A 133 20.20 -14.50 10.79
CA HIS A 133 18.82 -14.94 10.94
C HIS A 133 17.79 -13.90 10.49
N LEU A 134 18.26 -12.84 9.85
CA LEU A 134 17.46 -11.76 9.33
C LEU A 134 16.45 -12.26 8.29
N ARG A 135 15.20 -11.82 8.43
CA ARG A 135 14.07 -12.16 7.54
C ARG A 135 13.58 -10.97 6.77
N GLN A 136 13.65 -9.77 7.35
CA GLN A 136 13.21 -8.54 6.71
C GLN A 136 14.27 -7.46 6.84
N ILE A 137 14.57 -6.81 5.73
CA ILE A 137 15.40 -5.61 5.69
C ILE A 137 14.63 -4.49 5.00
N ARG A 138 14.64 -3.29 5.62
CA ARG A 138 14.12 -2.06 5.04
C ARG A 138 15.20 -1.00 5.05
N ILE A 139 15.52 -0.47 3.87
CA ILE A 139 16.49 0.59 3.68
C ILE A 139 15.77 1.80 3.10
N GLN A 140 15.80 2.91 3.85
CA GLN A 140 15.22 4.17 3.42
C GLN A 140 16.08 4.86 2.34
N PRO A 141 15.49 5.67 1.44
CA PRO A 141 16.14 6.29 0.27
C PRO A 141 17.47 7.00 0.55
N SER A 142 17.55 7.66 1.69
CA SER A 142 18.69 8.49 2.08
C SER A 142 19.97 7.67 2.28
N MET A 143 19.87 6.33 2.42
CA MET A 143 21.00 5.43 2.64
C MET A 143 21.78 5.07 1.36
N THR A 144 21.34 5.55 0.20
CA THR A 144 21.93 5.28 -1.12
C THR A 144 23.47 5.32 -1.14
N MET A 145 24.07 6.37 -0.57
CA MET A 145 25.52 6.62 -0.59
C MET A 145 26.34 5.59 0.21
N TYR A 146 25.68 4.74 1.00
CA TYR A 146 26.31 3.76 1.90
C TYR A 146 26.08 2.31 1.45
N LEU A 147 25.28 2.10 0.39
CA LEU A 147 25.06 0.79 -0.21
C LEU A 147 26.16 0.47 -1.22
N ASP A 148 27.29 -0.01 -0.72
CA ASP A 148 28.36 -0.53 -1.57
C ASP A 148 28.03 -1.93 -2.12
N HIS A 149 28.85 -2.39 -3.08
CA HIS A 149 28.70 -3.72 -3.67
C HIS A 149 28.71 -4.86 -2.66
N LYS A 150 29.52 -4.75 -1.59
CA LYS A 150 29.63 -5.79 -0.55
C LYS A 150 28.34 -5.89 0.25
N THR A 151 27.71 -4.75 0.53
CA THR A 151 26.45 -4.65 1.26
C THR A 151 25.32 -5.26 0.44
N ILE A 152 25.18 -4.85 -0.83
CA ILE A 152 24.17 -5.40 -1.73
C ILE A 152 24.40 -6.91 -1.94
N HIS A 153 25.64 -7.34 -2.20
CA HIS A 153 25.97 -8.77 -2.28
C HIS A 153 25.54 -9.52 -1.01
N THR A 154 25.78 -8.94 0.16
CA THR A 154 25.42 -9.59 1.42
C THR A 154 23.90 -9.71 1.58
N ILE A 155 23.16 -8.64 1.27
CA ILE A 155 21.70 -8.61 1.33
C ILE A 155 21.09 -9.66 0.40
N PHE A 156 21.49 -9.68 -0.87
CA PHE A 156 20.87 -10.56 -1.85
C PHE A 156 21.40 -11.99 -1.79
N CYS A 157 22.70 -12.20 -1.56
CA CYS A 157 23.33 -13.52 -1.73
C CYS A 157 23.69 -14.24 -0.42
N LYS A 158 24.01 -13.51 0.67
CA LYS A 158 24.54 -14.15 1.90
C LYS A 158 23.45 -14.41 2.95
N LEU A 159 22.37 -13.61 2.96
CA LEU A 159 21.29 -13.75 3.94
C LEU A 159 20.24 -14.78 3.47
N GLN A 160 20.48 -16.06 3.79
CA GLN A 160 19.68 -17.18 3.30
C GLN A 160 18.23 -17.23 3.82
N HIS A 161 17.95 -16.57 4.94
CA HIS A 161 16.62 -16.52 5.54
C HIS A 161 15.83 -15.26 5.19
N LEU A 162 16.38 -14.41 4.31
CA LEU A 162 15.75 -13.17 3.92
C LEU A 162 14.51 -13.46 3.08
N GLN A 163 13.38 -12.94 3.55
CA GLN A 163 12.04 -13.08 2.97
C GLN A 163 11.58 -11.75 2.36
N THR A 164 11.90 -10.64 3.01
CA THR A 164 11.46 -9.30 2.60
C THR A 164 12.66 -8.38 2.40
N ILE A 165 12.76 -7.82 1.20
CA ILE A 165 13.74 -6.81 0.82
C ILE A 165 13.00 -5.55 0.39
N GLU A 166 13.11 -4.49 1.17
CA GLU A 166 12.55 -3.18 0.83
C GLU A 166 13.67 -2.15 0.70
N VAL A 167 13.99 -1.78 -0.54
CA VAL A 167 15.03 -0.80 -0.85
C VAL A 167 14.43 0.19 -1.84
N GLN A 168 13.96 1.34 -1.34
CA GLN A 168 13.23 2.31 -2.15
C GLN A 168 14.09 3.52 -2.49
N ASN A 169 13.90 4.07 -3.70
CA ASN A 169 14.58 5.26 -4.20
C ASN A 169 16.09 5.26 -3.97
N CYS A 170 16.72 4.08 -4.07
CA CYS A 170 18.16 3.95 -3.89
C CYS A 170 18.87 3.80 -5.24
N SER A 171 20.01 4.48 -5.36
CA SER A 171 20.93 4.35 -6.50
C SER A 171 22.12 3.46 -6.14
N PHE A 172 22.10 2.22 -6.62
CA PHE A 172 23.20 1.27 -6.39
C PHE A 172 23.63 0.58 -7.68
N ALA A 173 23.49 1.26 -8.83
CA ALA A 173 23.88 0.73 -10.15
C ALA A 173 25.31 0.16 -10.14
N ALA A 174 26.27 0.92 -9.64
CA ALA A 174 27.67 0.52 -9.52
C ALA A 174 27.88 -0.73 -8.64
N ALA A 175 26.99 -0.98 -7.67
CA ALA A 175 27.05 -2.19 -6.86
C ALA A 175 26.76 -3.43 -7.71
N PHE A 176 25.78 -3.36 -8.62
CA PHE A 176 25.44 -4.48 -9.49
C PHE A 176 26.40 -4.71 -10.65
N ASP A 177 27.09 -3.66 -11.13
CA ASP A 177 28.15 -3.81 -12.13
C ASP A 177 29.22 -4.78 -11.66
N THR A 178 29.60 -4.67 -10.39
CA THR A 178 30.53 -5.62 -9.79
C THR A 178 29.89 -6.98 -9.53
N LEU A 179 28.59 -7.05 -9.26
CA LEU A 179 27.87 -8.33 -9.04
C LEU A 179 27.76 -9.16 -10.31
N SER A 180 27.57 -8.53 -11.48
CA SER A 180 27.56 -9.24 -12.77
C SER A 180 28.89 -9.90 -13.12
N ILE A 181 29.99 -9.52 -12.45
CA ILE A 181 31.31 -10.16 -12.61
C ILE A 181 31.40 -11.46 -11.77
N TYR A 182 30.56 -11.62 -10.74
CA TYR A 182 30.56 -12.82 -9.92
C TYR A 182 29.56 -13.83 -10.50
N ASP A 183 30.07 -14.90 -11.14
CA ASP A 183 29.30 -16.07 -11.61
C ASP A 183 28.48 -16.77 -10.50
N ASP A 184 28.70 -16.38 -9.22
CA ASP A 184 28.06 -16.93 -8.02
C ASP A 184 26.87 -16.12 -7.49
N PHE A 185 26.33 -15.14 -8.23
CA PHE A 185 25.15 -14.39 -7.79
C PHE A 185 23.92 -15.30 -7.63
N LYS A 186 23.69 -15.74 -6.38
CA LYS A 186 22.58 -16.60 -5.96
C LYS A 186 21.71 -15.88 -4.95
N ALA A 187 20.68 -15.20 -5.44
CA ALA A 187 19.71 -14.53 -4.61
C ALA A 187 19.04 -15.51 -3.62
N SER A 188 18.67 -14.99 -2.44
CA SER A 188 17.92 -15.78 -1.45
C SER A 188 16.64 -16.35 -2.07
N LYS A 189 16.60 -17.68 -2.21
CA LYS A 189 15.41 -18.42 -2.67
C LYS A 189 14.20 -18.28 -1.76
N MET A 190 14.39 -17.74 -0.54
CA MET A 190 13.33 -17.51 0.43
C MET A 190 12.64 -16.17 0.27
N THR A 191 13.16 -15.28 -0.59
CA THR A 191 12.59 -13.94 -0.80
C THR A 191 11.18 -14.07 -1.38
N SER A 192 10.19 -13.67 -0.60
CA SER A 192 8.78 -13.61 -0.99
C SER A 192 8.32 -12.19 -1.28
N ARG A 193 9.01 -11.17 -0.77
CA ARG A 193 8.67 -9.76 -1.00
C ARG A 193 9.89 -8.97 -1.45
N LEU A 194 9.78 -8.35 -2.62
CA LEU A 194 10.80 -7.46 -3.18
C LEU A 194 10.16 -6.12 -3.52
N ASN A 195 10.63 -5.06 -2.85
CA ASN A 195 10.30 -3.68 -3.19
C ASN A 195 11.58 -2.92 -3.59
N LEU A 196 11.63 -2.50 -4.84
CA LEU A 196 12.67 -1.67 -5.45
C LEU A 196 12.09 -0.37 -6.04
N ASP A 197 10.93 0.08 -5.56
CA ASP A 197 10.25 1.28 -6.07
C ASP A 197 11.20 2.49 -6.07
N GLY A 198 11.26 3.21 -7.19
CA GLY A 198 12.05 4.42 -7.33
C GLY A 198 13.55 4.19 -7.58
N CYS A 199 14.02 2.95 -7.68
CA CYS A 199 15.41 2.64 -8.05
C CYS A 199 15.65 2.86 -9.56
N ARG A 200 15.60 4.12 -9.99
CA ARG A 200 15.61 4.55 -11.41
C ARG A 200 16.91 4.29 -12.14
N ASP A 201 18.02 4.24 -11.40
CA ASP A 201 19.37 4.03 -11.95
C ASP A 201 19.71 2.54 -12.06
N LEU A 202 18.84 1.64 -11.58
CA LEU A 202 19.09 0.21 -11.66
C LEU A 202 19.03 -0.23 -13.12
N ARG A 203 20.14 -0.79 -13.61
CA ARG A 203 20.23 -1.25 -15.00
C ARG A 203 19.26 -2.40 -15.28
N PRO A 204 18.67 -2.49 -16.48
CA PRO A 204 17.70 -3.51 -16.83
C PRO A 204 18.19 -4.95 -16.61
N GLU A 205 19.47 -5.21 -16.87
CA GLU A 205 20.07 -6.54 -16.79
C GLU A 205 19.98 -7.11 -15.36
N VAL A 206 19.99 -6.23 -14.35
CA VAL A 206 19.86 -6.65 -12.95
C VAL A 206 18.55 -7.40 -12.72
N PHE A 207 17.45 -6.94 -13.30
CA PHE A 207 16.16 -7.62 -13.18
C PHE A 207 16.18 -8.98 -13.88
N GLY A 208 16.85 -9.07 -15.03
CA GLY A 208 17.05 -10.32 -15.76
C GLY A 208 17.87 -11.36 -15.00
N PHE A 209 18.82 -10.93 -14.14
CA PHE A 209 19.56 -11.84 -13.26
C PHE A 209 18.85 -12.17 -11.95
N LEU A 210 18.15 -11.18 -11.37
CA LEU A 210 17.56 -11.29 -10.04
C LEU A 210 16.24 -12.07 -10.06
N LEU A 211 15.30 -11.68 -10.93
CA LEU A 211 13.93 -12.21 -10.91
C LEU A 211 13.83 -13.72 -11.14
N PRO A 212 14.60 -14.36 -12.06
CA PRO A 212 14.56 -15.80 -12.27
C PRO A 212 14.91 -16.65 -11.05
N GLN A 213 15.55 -16.05 -10.04
CA GLN A 213 16.00 -16.76 -8.85
C GLN A 213 14.95 -16.75 -7.73
N LEU A 214 13.93 -15.90 -7.84
CA LEU A 214 12.94 -15.66 -6.78
C LEU A 214 11.73 -16.59 -6.93
N ALA A 215 11.99 -17.90 -6.83
CA ALA A 215 10.97 -18.94 -7.02
C ALA A 215 9.78 -18.86 -6.03
N LYS A 216 9.94 -18.17 -4.89
CA LYS A 216 8.93 -17.96 -3.85
C LYS A 216 8.36 -16.54 -3.83
N LEU A 217 8.57 -15.75 -4.88
CA LEU A 217 8.09 -14.38 -4.93
C LEU A 217 6.56 -14.32 -4.88
N GLU A 218 6.05 -13.53 -3.94
CA GLU A 218 4.63 -13.27 -3.69
C GLU A 218 4.30 -11.79 -3.88
N GLU A 219 5.21 -10.88 -3.54
CA GLU A 219 4.99 -9.44 -3.65
C GLU A 219 6.14 -8.77 -4.41
N LEU A 220 5.81 -8.09 -5.50
CA LEU A 220 6.77 -7.38 -6.35
C LEU A 220 6.34 -5.94 -6.54
N HIS A 221 7.17 -5.01 -6.07
CA HIS A 221 7.00 -3.57 -6.26
C HIS A 221 8.24 -2.98 -6.94
N ILE A 222 8.07 -2.50 -8.17
CA ILE A 222 9.16 -2.08 -9.06
C ILE A 222 8.80 -0.82 -9.85
N SER A 223 7.96 0.03 -9.28
CA SER A 223 7.56 1.29 -9.89
C SER A 223 8.77 2.19 -10.10
N GLN A 224 8.77 2.96 -11.20
CA GLN A 224 9.85 3.90 -11.54
C GLN A 224 11.23 3.23 -11.63
N THR A 225 11.28 2.05 -12.23
CA THR A 225 12.52 1.30 -12.52
C THR A 225 12.69 1.08 -14.02
N GLN A 226 13.88 0.67 -14.45
CA GLN A 226 14.20 0.33 -15.85
C GLN A 226 13.92 -1.14 -16.19
N ILE A 227 12.98 -1.81 -15.52
CA ILE A 227 12.64 -3.20 -15.85
C ILE A 227 12.16 -3.31 -17.32
N THR A 228 12.62 -4.34 -18.03
CA THR A 228 12.23 -4.65 -19.41
C THR A 228 11.12 -5.68 -19.47
N ASN A 229 10.49 -5.78 -20.64
CA ASN A 229 9.53 -6.84 -20.95
C ASN A 229 10.13 -8.23 -20.67
N GLU A 230 11.32 -8.50 -21.19
CA GLU A 230 12.01 -9.79 -21.01
C GLU A 230 12.24 -10.12 -19.53
N ALA A 231 12.67 -9.15 -18.74
CA ALA A 231 12.88 -9.34 -17.31
C ALA A 231 11.55 -9.61 -16.56
N LEU A 232 10.45 -8.95 -16.93
CA LEU A 232 9.13 -9.24 -16.36
C LEU A 232 8.70 -10.70 -16.65
N PHE A 233 8.91 -11.18 -17.87
CA PHE A 233 8.63 -12.57 -18.27
C PHE A 233 9.63 -13.59 -17.71
N SER A 234 10.76 -13.14 -17.17
CA SER A 234 11.77 -14.01 -16.55
C SER A 234 11.39 -14.48 -15.13
N ILE A 235 10.32 -13.92 -14.56
CA ILE A 235 9.79 -14.35 -13.26
C ILE A 235 9.44 -15.86 -13.33
N PRO A 236 9.90 -16.70 -12.39
CA PRO A 236 9.66 -18.13 -12.45
C PRO A 236 8.16 -18.46 -12.43
N SER A 237 7.77 -19.48 -13.20
CA SER A 237 6.40 -20.01 -13.18
C SER A 237 5.99 -20.61 -11.82
N SER A 238 6.96 -20.94 -10.98
CA SER A 238 6.73 -21.39 -9.60
C SER A 238 6.35 -20.25 -8.65
N ALA A 239 6.66 -18.99 -9.00
CA ALA A 239 6.30 -17.84 -8.21
C ALA A 239 4.77 -17.68 -8.17
N LYS A 240 4.24 -17.17 -7.06
CA LYS A 240 2.80 -17.00 -6.85
C LYS A 240 2.55 -15.57 -6.41
N LEU A 241 2.58 -14.65 -7.37
CA LEU A 241 2.40 -13.24 -7.07
C LEU A 241 1.00 -13.02 -6.49
N ALA A 242 0.95 -12.54 -5.25
CA ALA A 242 -0.21 -12.03 -4.57
C ALA A 242 -0.35 -10.52 -4.78
N ALA A 243 0.75 -9.78 -4.87
CA ALA A 243 0.74 -8.34 -5.16
C ALA A 243 1.76 -7.97 -6.23
N LEU A 244 1.32 -7.20 -7.22
CA LEU A 244 2.17 -6.64 -8.27
C LEU A 244 1.92 -5.14 -8.38
N THR A 245 2.98 -4.35 -8.21
CA THR A 245 2.96 -2.91 -8.44
C THR A 245 3.99 -2.54 -9.50
N ILE A 246 3.50 -2.09 -10.65
CA ILE A 246 4.30 -1.65 -11.78
C ILE A 246 3.74 -0.29 -12.20
N SER A 247 4.47 0.79 -11.90
CA SER A 247 4.05 2.12 -12.31
C SER A 247 5.20 2.91 -12.89
N HIS A 248 4.98 3.68 -13.95
CA HIS A 248 6.00 4.56 -14.54
C HIS A 248 7.32 3.86 -14.94
N CYS A 249 7.26 2.65 -15.48
CA CYS A 249 8.43 1.91 -15.98
C CYS A 249 8.62 2.20 -17.48
N PRO A 250 9.64 2.97 -17.90
CA PRO A 250 9.77 3.44 -19.29
C PRO A 250 10.10 2.33 -20.30
N GLN A 251 10.66 1.21 -19.86
CA GLN A 251 11.04 0.09 -20.72
C GLN A 251 10.00 -1.05 -20.76
N LEU A 252 8.87 -0.88 -20.07
CA LEU A 252 7.73 -1.80 -20.16
C LEU A 252 6.69 -1.27 -21.15
N SER A 253 6.26 -2.14 -22.07
CA SER A 253 5.12 -1.85 -22.94
C SER A 253 3.81 -2.34 -22.30
N GLY A 254 2.71 -1.65 -22.63
CA GLY A 254 1.38 -2.06 -22.18
C GLY A 254 0.99 -3.46 -22.65
N ASP A 255 1.39 -3.85 -23.86
CA ASP A 255 1.17 -5.19 -24.42
C ASP A 255 1.87 -6.27 -23.61
N ALA A 256 3.11 -6.02 -23.17
CA ALA A 256 3.86 -6.96 -22.36
C ALA A 256 3.23 -7.14 -20.98
N ILE A 257 2.78 -6.05 -20.35
CA ILE A 257 2.06 -6.10 -19.06
C ILE A 257 0.76 -6.89 -19.22
N ALA A 258 -0.05 -6.58 -20.23
CA ALA A 258 -1.30 -7.28 -20.50
C ALA A 258 -1.08 -8.77 -20.78
N SER A 259 -0.10 -9.11 -21.63
CA SER A 259 0.26 -10.50 -21.94
C SER A 259 0.78 -11.25 -20.71
N PHE A 260 1.59 -10.61 -19.86
CA PHE A 260 2.07 -11.21 -18.62
C PHE A 260 0.90 -11.56 -17.69
N ILE A 261 -0.03 -10.63 -17.47
CA ILE A 261 -1.20 -10.85 -16.62
C ILE A 261 -2.11 -11.94 -17.20
N GLN A 262 -2.29 -11.92 -18.52
CA GLN A 262 -3.18 -12.84 -19.21
C GLN A 262 -2.63 -14.25 -19.32
N ASN A 263 -1.32 -14.43 -19.46
CA ASN A 263 -0.72 -15.71 -19.85
C ASN A 263 0.24 -16.29 -18.82
N HIS A 264 0.87 -15.46 -17.98
CA HIS A 264 1.91 -15.92 -17.06
C HIS A 264 1.31 -16.58 -15.81
N SER A 265 1.80 -17.76 -15.45
CA SER A 265 1.30 -18.55 -14.30
C SER A 265 1.47 -17.81 -12.98
N ALA A 266 2.55 -17.05 -12.80
CA ALA A 266 2.79 -16.27 -11.58
C ALA A 266 1.72 -15.21 -11.30
N ALA A 267 0.99 -14.73 -12.33
CA ALA A 267 -0.04 -13.71 -12.18
C ALA A 267 -1.41 -14.27 -11.72
N ARG A 268 -1.61 -15.60 -11.75
CA ARG A 268 -2.92 -16.23 -11.45
C ARG A 268 -3.37 -16.11 -10.01
N SER A 269 -2.43 -15.91 -9.09
CA SER A 269 -2.70 -15.75 -7.65
C SER A 269 -2.85 -14.28 -7.23
N LEU A 270 -2.88 -13.33 -8.17
CA LEU A 270 -2.90 -11.91 -7.85
C LEU A 270 -4.15 -11.54 -7.05
N LYS A 271 -3.91 -10.92 -5.90
CA LYS A 271 -4.90 -10.27 -5.04
C LYS A 271 -4.87 -8.76 -5.21
N SER A 272 -3.71 -8.20 -5.49
CA SER A 272 -3.51 -6.77 -5.72
C SER A 272 -2.74 -6.53 -7.01
N LEU A 273 -3.34 -5.78 -7.92
CA LEU A 273 -2.72 -5.35 -9.16
C LEU A 273 -2.76 -3.83 -9.24
N CYS A 274 -1.59 -3.21 -9.21
CA CYS A 274 -1.46 -1.77 -9.34
C CYS A 274 -0.61 -1.43 -10.55
N ILE A 275 -1.25 -0.87 -11.57
CA ILE A 275 -0.60 -0.44 -12.80
C ILE A 275 -0.97 1.02 -13.06
N ALA A 276 -0.07 1.93 -12.70
CA ALA A 276 -0.23 3.34 -13.02
C ALA A 276 0.77 3.74 -14.11
N SER A 277 0.28 4.10 -15.29
CA SER A 277 1.19 4.60 -16.33
C SER A 277 1.51 6.08 -16.10
N GLY A 278 2.78 6.43 -16.32
CA GLY A 278 3.23 7.80 -16.35
C GLY A 278 3.06 8.50 -17.68
N PRO A 279 3.23 9.83 -17.68
CA PRO A 279 3.29 10.61 -18.92
C PRO A 279 4.44 10.18 -19.85
N ASN A 280 5.49 9.52 -19.31
CA ASN A 280 6.68 9.11 -20.06
C ASN A 280 6.82 7.57 -20.20
N SER A 281 5.85 6.77 -19.75
CA SER A 281 5.80 5.33 -20.01
C SER A 281 4.67 5.02 -20.99
N ALA A 282 4.72 3.86 -21.66
CA ALA A 282 3.61 3.44 -22.50
C ALA A 282 2.31 3.41 -21.67
N SER A 283 1.40 4.36 -21.89
CA SER A 283 0.07 4.33 -21.28
C SER A 283 -0.64 3.07 -21.70
N LEU A 284 -1.25 2.37 -20.75
CA LEU A 284 -2.08 1.20 -21.05
C LEU A 284 -3.20 1.67 -21.98
N SER A 285 -3.20 1.14 -23.20
CA SER A 285 -4.27 1.42 -24.17
C SER A 285 -5.58 0.79 -23.71
N VAL A 286 -6.68 1.20 -24.33
CA VAL A 286 -8.00 0.59 -24.12
C VAL A 286 -7.95 -0.92 -24.41
N GLU A 287 -7.19 -1.34 -25.41
CA GLU A 287 -7.02 -2.75 -25.76
C GLU A 287 -6.26 -3.50 -24.66
N ASN A 288 -5.17 -2.93 -24.14
CA ASN A 288 -4.41 -3.53 -23.04
C ASN A 288 -5.27 -3.71 -21.79
N VAL A 289 -6.03 -2.67 -21.42
CA VAL A 289 -6.95 -2.75 -20.28
C VAL A 289 -8.03 -3.79 -20.53
N THR A 290 -8.58 -3.89 -21.75
CA THR A 290 -9.59 -4.92 -22.09
C THR A 290 -9.02 -6.32 -21.93
N SER A 291 -7.78 -6.56 -22.38
CA SER A 291 -7.09 -7.85 -22.18
C SER A 291 -6.85 -8.18 -20.70
N ILE A 292 -6.46 -7.20 -19.90
CA ILE A 292 -6.29 -7.36 -18.45
C ILE A 292 -7.62 -7.68 -17.77
N LEU A 293 -8.69 -6.93 -18.09
CA LEU A 293 -10.01 -7.13 -17.50
C LEU A 293 -10.68 -8.44 -17.94
N SER A 294 -10.31 -8.97 -19.11
CA SER A 294 -10.79 -10.26 -19.61
C SER A 294 -10.01 -11.45 -19.04
N SER A 295 -8.91 -11.19 -18.32
CA SER A 295 -8.08 -12.24 -17.75
C SER A 295 -8.76 -12.88 -16.53
N ASP A 296 -8.65 -14.20 -16.42
CA ASP A 296 -9.15 -14.93 -15.25
C ASP A 296 -8.22 -14.70 -14.04
N LEU A 297 -8.68 -13.84 -13.13
CA LEU A 297 -8.00 -13.44 -11.90
C LEU A 297 -8.95 -13.65 -10.71
N PRO A 298 -9.14 -14.91 -10.26
CA PRO A 298 -10.20 -15.26 -9.30
C PRO A 298 -9.95 -14.75 -7.88
N ALA A 299 -8.69 -14.40 -7.55
CA ALA A 299 -8.30 -13.92 -6.23
C ALA A 299 -8.22 -12.38 -6.14
N LEU A 300 -8.48 -11.65 -7.23
CA LEU A 300 -8.22 -10.22 -7.31
C LEU A 300 -9.20 -9.42 -6.45
N GLN A 301 -8.63 -8.62 -5.54
CA GLN A 301 -9.36 -7.76 -4.59
C GLN A 301 -9.08 -6.28 -4.83
N VAL A 302 -7.85 -5.93 -5.22
CA VAL A 302 -7.43 -4.56 -5.48
C VAL A 302 -7.00 -4.43 -6.94
N LEU A 303 -7.62 -3.50 -7.65
CA LEU A 303 -7.29 -3.16 -9.04
C LEU A 303 -7.09 -1.65 -9.17
N ASP A 304 -5.86 -1.24 -9.44
CA ASP A 304 -5.51 0.15 -9.73
C ASP A 304 -5.08 0.31 -11.20
N LEU A 305 -5.91 1.03 -11.95
CA LEU A 305 -5.73 1.36 -13.37
C LEU A 305 -5.62 2.88 -13.58
N ARG A 306 -5.17 3.63 -12.56
CA ARG A 306 -5.01 5.09 -12.70
C ARG A 306 -4.10 5.40 -13.89
N HIS A 307 -4.45 6.46 -14.60
CA HIS A 307 -3.75 6.91 -15.81
C HIS A 307 -3.76 5.93 -17.01
N SER A 308 -4.49 4.81 -16.95
CA SER A 308 -4.76 3.99 -18.14
C SER A 308 -5.88 4.59 -19.00
N GLY A 309 -5.84 4.37 -20.31
CA GLY A 309 -6.95 4.71 -21.21
C GLY A 309 -8.10 3.72 -21.08
N MET A 310 -9.30 4.24 -20.83
CA MET A 310 -10.54 3.47 -20.68
C MET A 310 -11.69 4.07 -21.48
N ASN A 311 -12.72 3.26 -21.75
CA ASN A 311 -13.97 3.71 -22.37
C ASN A 311 -15.17 2.86 -21.89
N SER A 312 -16.39 3.26 -22.25
CA SER A 312 -17.63 2.58 -21.83
C SER A 312 -17.73 1.11 -22.26
N GLN A 313 -16.97 0.66 -23.27
CA GLN A 313 -17.01 -0.73 -23.74
C GLN A 313 -16.46 -1.72 -22.71
N GLN A 314 -15.64 -1.26 -21.76
CA GLN A 314 -15.04 -2.08 -20.71
C GLN A 314 -15.97 -2.29 -19.51
N MET A 315 -17.09 -1.56 -19.44
CA MET A 315 -18.00 -1.61 -18.29
C MET A 315 -18.62 -2.97 -18.00
N PRO A 316 -18.99 -3.81 -18.99
CA PRO A 316 -19.46 -5.16 -18.73
C PRO A 316 -18.41 -6.02 -18.01
N LEU A 317 -17.13 -5.89 -18.39
CA LEU A 317 -16.02 -6.62 -17.78
C LEU A 317 -15.74 -6.11 -16.36
N LEU A 318 -15.69 -4.79 -16.16
CA LEU A 318 -15.55 -4.18 -14.84
C LEU A 318 -16.69 -4.57 -13.90
N ARG A 319 -17.92 -4.62 -14.40
CA ARG A 319 -19.08 -5.05 -13.60
C ARG A 319 -18.93 -6.49 -13.12
N SER A 320 -18.38 -7.38 -13.95
CA SER A 320 -18.09 -8.75 -13.54
C SER A 320 -17.05 -8.79 -12.41
N LEU A 321 -15.94 -8.08 -12.59
CA LEU A 321 -14.84 -8.02 -11.61
C LEU A 321 -15.21 -7.29 -10.32
N ALA A 322 -16.05 -6.25 -10.39
CA ALA A 322 -16.50 -5.48 -9.24
C ALA A 322 -17.26 -6.32 -8.20
N ARG A 323 -17.73 -7.52 -8.56
CA ARG A 323 -18.34 -8.49 -7.63
C ARG A 323 -17.34 -9.12 -6.67
N GLN A 324 -16.06 -9.16 -7.01
CA GLN A 324 -14.99 -9.71 -6.16
C GLN A 324 -14.03 -8.63 -5.63
N LEU A 325 -13.89 -7.51 -6.34
CA LEU A 325 -13.02 -6.41 -5.94
C LEU A 325 -13.52 -5.73 -4.65
N THR A 326 -12.58 -5.43 -3.76
CA THR A 326 -12.77 -4.58 -2.59
C THR A 326 -12.36 -3.14 -2.86
N GLU A 327 -11.34 -2.94 -3.69
CA GLU A 327 -10.80 -1.62 -4.03
C GLU A 327 -10.59 -1.51 -5.54
N MET A 328 -11.05 -0.40 -6.11
CA MET A 328 -10.91 -0.13 -7.55
C MET A 328 -10.52 1.33 -7.79
N TYR A 329 -9.49 1.54 -8.60
CA TYR A 329 -9.06 2.85 -9.05
C TYR A 329 -9.20 2.91 -10.56
N VAL A 330 -10.08 3.79 -11.05
CA VAL A 330 -10.42 3.82 -12.48
C VAL A 330 -9.42 4.64 -13.28
N GLY A 331 -9.27 4.27 -14.56
CA GLY A 331 -8.48 5.01 -15.54
C GLY A 331 -9.20 6.24 -16.09
N ALA A 332 -8.55 6.92 -17.03
CA ALA A 332 -9.08 8.10 -17.72
C ALA A 332 -9.97 7.70 -18.91
N GLY A 333 -10.94 8.54 -19.27
CA GLY A 333 -11.80 8.34 -20.45
C GLY A 333 -13.18 7.73 -20.16
N LEU A 334 -13.47 7.42 -18.90
CA LEU A 334 -14.83 7.08 -18.44
C LEU A 334 -15.62 8.34 -18.08
N HIS A 335 -16.95 8.22 -18.12
CA HIS A 335 -17.89 9.21 -17.60
C HIS A 335 -18.46 8.75 -16.26
N LEU A 336 -19.03 9.67 -15.49
CA LEU A 336 -19.65 9.30 -14.22
C LEU A 336 -20.81 8.31 -14.41
N GLU A 337 -21.56 8.43 -15.51
CA GLU A 337 -22.66 7.53 -15.88
C GLU A 337 -22.18 6.08 -16.09
N ASP A 338 -20.97 5.91 -16.64
CA ASP A 338 -20.36 4.59 -16.81
C ASP A 338 -20.11 3.94 -15.44
N ILE A 339 -19.59 4.71 -14.47
CA ILE A 339 -19.34 4.25 -13.10
C ILE A 339 -20.65 3.93 -12.37
N GLU A 340 -21.66 4.78 -12.52
CA GLU A 340 -23.00 4.54 -11.98
C GLU A 340 -23.61 3.24 -12.53
N SER A 341 -23.32 2.93 -13.80
CA SER A 341 -23.81 1.70 -14.43
C SER A 341 -23.42 0.45 -13.65
N LEU A 342 -22.28 0.44 -12.93
CA LEU A 342 -21.85 -0.69 -12.10
C LEU A 342 -22.89 -1.10 -11.05
N TYR A 343 -23.68 -0.14 -10.57
CA TYR A 343 -24.68 -0.31 -9.52
C TYR A 343 -26.11 -0.39 -10.07
N LEU A 344 -26.31 -0.05 -11.34
CA LEU A 344 -27.61 -0.03 -12.00
C LEU A 344 -27.89 -1.28 -12.82
N VAL A 345 -29.16 -1.71 -12.83
CA VAL A 345 -29.63 -2.74 -13.77
C VAL A 345 -29.60 -2.16 -15.19
N PRO A 346 -29.02 -2.86 -16.19
CA PRO A 346 -29.20 -2.47 -17.59
C PRO A 346 -30.69 -2.44 -17.91
N LYS A 347 -31.26 -1.27 -18.17
CA LYS A 347 -32.63 -1.19 -18.69
C LYS A 347 -32.65 -1.90 -20.03
N ILE A 348 -33.42 -2.98 -20.14
CA ILE A 348 -34.02 -3.35 -21.43
C ILE A 348 -34.95 -2.17 -21.75
N MET A 349 -34.45 -1.21 -22.53
CA MET A 349 -35.25 -0.04 -22.92
C MET A 349 -36.29 -0.47 -23.96
N SER A 350 -37.47 -0.90 -23.49
CA SER A 350 -38.69 -0.53 -24.19
C SER A 350 -38.89 0.98 -23.98
N HIS A 351 -38.68 1.74 -25.06
CA HIS A 351 -39.03 3.14 -25.30
C HIS A 351 -39.48 3.99 -24.10
N GLN A 352 -38.62 4.90 -23.67
CA GLN A 352 -39.06 6.23 -23.23
C GLN A 352 -38.00 7.26 -23.62
N PRO A 353 -38.38 8.35 -24.31
CA PRO A 353 -37.45 9.29 -24.91
C PRO A 353 -36.85 10.23 -23.84
N ALA A 354 -35.65 10.70 -24.16
CA ALA A 354 -34.88 11.77 -23.53
C ALA A 354 -35.68 12.69 -22.60
N LEU A 355 -35.57 12.46 -21.29
CA LEU A 355 -35.87 13.49 -20.30
C LEU A 355 -34.76 13.45 -19.25
N LEU A 356 -34.08 14.59 -19.15
CA LEU A 356 -33.01 14.96 -18.21
C LEU A 356 -31.59 14.63 -18.68
N SER A 357 -31.21 15.14 -19.85
CA SER A 357 -29.87 15.71 -19.98
C SER A 357 -29.75 16.85 -18.95
N PRO A 358 -28.68 16.92 -18.13
CA PRO A 358 -28.44 18.09 -17.31
C PRO A 358 -28.25 19.27 -18.26
N GLU A 359 -29.21 20.19 -18.28
CA GLU A 359 -29.00 21.48 -18.94
C GLU A 359 -27.70 22.06 -18.39
N ARG A 360 -26.79 22.40 -19.31
CA ARG A 360 -25.51 23.04 -18.99
C ARG A 360 -25.81 24.20 -18.03
N CYS A 361 -25.33 24.11 -16.79
CA CYS A 361 -25.21 25.29 -15.94
C CYS A 361 -24.22 26.23 -16.63
N GLN A 362 -24.76 27.14 -17.43
CA GLN A 362 -24.04 28.28 -17.95
C GLN A 362 -23.46 29.01 -16.73
N THR A 363 -22.18 29.36 -16.82
CA THR A 363 -21.48 30.17 -15.82
C THR A 363 -22.26 31.47 -15.63
N PHE A 364 -23.04 31.56 -14.56
CA PHE A 364 -23.79 32.76 -14.23
C PHE A 364 -22.82 33.87 -13.83
N ASP A 365 -23.11 35.08 -14.32
CA ASP A 365 -22.40 36.31 -13.99
C ASP A 365 -22.19 36.43 -12.47
N SER A 366 -20.97 36.82 -12.07
CA SER A 366 -20.50 36.86 -10.67
C SER A 366 -21.32 37.74 -9.72
N LYS A 367 -22.25 38.55 -10.25
CA LYS A 367 -23.16 39.42 -9.49
C LYS A 367 -24.45 38.72 -9.02
N HIS A 368 -24.84 37.59 -9.62
CA HIS A 368 -26.09 36.89 -9.29
C HIS A 368 -25.89 35.55 -8.57
N SER A 369 -24.63 35.10 -8.40
CA SER A 369 -24.32 33.84 -7.72
C SER A 369 -24.85 33.81 -6.29
N VAL A 370 -24.68 34.89 -5.51
CA VAL A 370 -25.12 34.96 -4.11
C VAL A 370 -26.62 34.74 -3.92
N ILE A 371 -27.44 35.14 -4.91
CA ILE A 371 -28.91 35.03 -4.84
C ILE A 371 -29.39 33.68 -5.40
N LEU A 372 -28.74 33.18 -6.45
CA LEU A 372 -29.15 31.94 -7.14
C LEU A 372 -28.55 30.67 -6.53
N ASP A 373 -27.48 30.80 -5.74
CA ASP A 373 -26.80 29.67 -5.08
C ASP A 373 -27.73 28.81 -4.20
N PRO A 374 -28.62 29.37 -3.36
CA PRO A 374 -29.57 28.58 -2.60
C PRO A 374 -30.55 27.80 -3.49
N MET A 375 -31.01 28.39 -4.60
CA MET A 375 -31.89 27.73 -5.56
C MET A 375 -31.16 26.61 -6.31
N ALA A 376 -29.93 26.86 -6.76
CA ALA A 376 -29.10 25.85 -7.40
C ALA A 376 -28.84 24.65 -6.48
N LYS A 377 -28.52 24.90 -5.19
CA LYS A 377 -28.37 23.86 -4.16
C LYS A 377 -29.67 23.06 -3.99
N ALA A 378 -30.82 23.72 -3.89
CA ALA A 378 -32.11 23.06 -3.73
C ALA A 378 -32.47 22.19 -4.96
N VAL A 379 -32.21 22.69 -6.18
CA VAL A 379 -32.44 21.94 -7.42
C VAL A 379 -31.54 20.72 -7.51
N ALA A 380 -30.26 20.83 -7.15
CA ALA A 380 -29.34 19.70 -7.12
C ALA A 380 -29.80 18.62 -6.12
N VAL A 381 -30.17 19.00 -4.89
CA VAL A 381 -30.72 18.09 -3.87
C VAL A 381 -32.00 17.40 -4.36
N CYS A 382 -32.94 18.15 -4.92
CA CYS A 382 -34.20 17.62 -5.43
C CYS A 382 -33.98 16.66 -6.61
N SER A 383 -33.06 17.01 -7.52
CA SER A 383 -32.69 16.18 -8.67
C SER A 383 -32.03 14.87 -8.21
N LEU A 384 -31.12 14.95 -7.25
CA LEU A 384 -30.48 13.78 -6.63
C LEU A 384 -31.53 12.87 -5.97
N ARG A 385 -32.40 13.41 -5.11
CA ARG A 385 -33.48 12.64 -4.47
C ARG A 385 -34.39 11.97 -5.50
N LYS A 386 -34.75 12.69 -6.57
CA LYS A 386 -35.57 12.13 -7.65
C LYS A 386 -34.85 10.97 -8.36
N ARG A 387 -33.57 11.12 -8.71
CA ARG A 387 -32.78 10.04 -9.32
C ARG A 387 -32.66 8.82 -8.40
N LEU A 388 -32.37 9.04 -7.11
CA LEU A 388 -32.25 7.99 -6.10
C LEU A 388 -33.55 7.18 -5.90
N ASN A 389 -34.71 7.84 -6.03
CA ASN A 389 -36.01 7.18 -5.86
C ASN A 389 -36.46 6.40 -7.11
N VAL A 390 -35.96 6.77 -8.30
CA VAL A 390 -36.39 6.18 -9.59
C VAL A 390 -35.46 5.07 -10.06
N THR A 391 -34.27 4.93 -9.47
CA THR A 391 -33.28 3.91 -9.89
C THR A 391 -33.48 2.58 -9.20
N THR A 392 -33.69 1.54 -10.00
CA THR A 392 -33.77 0.15 -9.56
C THR A 392 -32.38 -0.38 -9.21
N ILE A 393 -32.26 -0.96 -8.02
CA ILE A 393 -31.01 -1.55 -7.52
C ILE A 393 -30.80 -2.92 -8.16
N LEU A 394 -29.54 -3.28 -8.44
CA LEU A 394 -29.19 -4.66 -8.77
C LEU A 394 -29.62 -5.63 -7.65
N PRO A 395 -30.08 -6.86 -7.99
CA PRO A 395 -30.28 -7.92 -7.01
C PRO A 395 -29.02 -8.12 -6.15
N ASN A 396 -29.18 -8.49 -4.88
CA ASN A 396 -28.06 -8.55 -3.92
C ASN A 396 -26.89 -9.44 -4.41
N GLU A 397 -27.17 -10.51 -5.15
CA GLU A 397 -26.17 -11.41 -5.73
C GLU A 397 -25.35 -10.78 -6.87
N GLN A 398 -25.85 -9.71 -7.49
CA GLN A 398 -25.20 -9.01 -8.60
C GLN A 398 -24.59 -7.67 -8.19
N GLN A 399 -24.72 -7.27 -6.93
CA GLN A 399 -24.17 -6.02 -6.43
C GLN A 399 -22.64 -6.10 -6.34
N PRO A 400 -21.93 -5.03 -6.72
CA PRO A 400 -20.49 -4.96 -6.53
C PRO A 400 -20.13 -4.97 -5.03
N ARG A 401 -19.03 -5.63 -4.68
CA ARG A 401 -18.49 -5.72 -3.30
C ARG A 401 -17.47 -4.63 -2.99
N LEU A 402 -17.39 -3.62 -3.86
CA LEU A 402 -16.48 -2.50 -3.76
C LEU A 402 -16.70 -1.72 -2.46
N ARG A 403 -15.63 -1.59 -1.68
CA ARG A 403 -15.55 -0.78 -0.46
C ARG A 403 -14.87 0.56 -0.72
N HIS A 404 -13.88 0.58 -1.62
CA HIS A 404 -13.16 1.77 -2.03
C HIS A 404 -13.23 1.97 -3.54
N LEU A 405 -13.50 3.20 -3.96
CA LEU A 405 -13.51 3.61 -5.37
C LEU A 405 -12.72 4.91 -5.56
N ASP A 406 -11.67 4.92 -6.37
CA ASP A 406 -10.95 6.16 -6.72
C ASP A 406 -11.33 6.58 -8.14
N ILE A 407 -11.95 7.76 -8.27
CA ILE A 407 -12.37 8.38 -9.54
C ILE A 407 -11.55 9.62 -9.88
N THR A 408 -10.37 9.79 -9.27
CA THR A 408 -9.49 10.94 -9.52
C THR A 408 -9.01 11.05 -10.97
N SER A 409 -9.04 9.96 -11.74
CA SER A 409 -8.70 9.96 -13.17
C SER A 409 -9.82 10.51 -14.07
N LEU A 410 -11.05 10.67 -13.57
CA LEU A 410 -12.12 11.30 -14.34
C LEU A 410 -11.80 12.79 -14.56
N SER A 411 -12.29 13.36 -15.65
CA SER A 411 -12.13 14.80 -15.88
C SER A 411 -12.85 15.61 -14.78
N MET A 412 -12.36 16.82 -14.52
CA MET A 412 -12.97 17.72 -13.52
C MET A 412 -14.49 17.90 -13.74
N PRO A 413 -14.98 18.16 -14.96
CA PRO A 413 -16.43 18.26 -15.22
C PRO A 413 -17.21 16.98 -14.88
N GLU A 414 -16.63 15.80 -15.10
CA GLU A 414 -17.28 14.53 -14.75
C GLU A 414 -17.32 14.31 -13.23
N GLN A 415 -16.28 14.71 -12.51
CA GLN A 415 -16.26 14.66 -11.05
C GLN A 415 -17.29 15.64 -10.44
N GLU A 416 -17.53 16.80 -11.05
CA GLU A 416 -18.54 17.76 -10.57
C GLU A 416 -19.98 17.21 -10.66
N LYS A 417 -20.26 16.30 -11.61
CA LYS A 417 -21.56 15.63 -11.74
C LYS A 417 -21.93 14.78 -10.52
N LEU A 418 -20.98 14.50 -9.62
CA LEU A 418 -21.25 13.81 -8.35
C LEU A 418 -22.40 14.44 -7.56
N GLN A 419 -22.60 15.75 -7.66
CA GLN A 419 -23.71 16.45 -6.99
C GLN A 419 -25.09 15.82 -7.24
N THR A 420 -25.28 15.12 -8.37
CA THR A 420 -26.52 14.44 -8.74
C THR A 420 -26.39 12.93 -8.80
N SER A 421 -25.29 12.37 -8.28
CA SER A 421 -24.93 10.97 -8.49
C SER A 421 -25.59 9.99 -7.55
N ILE A 422 -25.96 8.83 -8.08
CA ILE A 422 -26.56 7.74 -7.30
C ILE A 422 -25.55 7.05 -6.36
N LEU A 423 -24.24 7.30 -6.53
CA LEU A 423 -23.18 6.67 -5.72
C LEU A 423 -23.28 7.01 -4.22
N PHE A 424 -23.97 8.10 -3.88
CA PHE A 424 -24.24 8.45 -2.48
C PHE A 424 -25.39 7.67 -1.86
N GLY A 425 -26.26 7.09 -2.69
CA GLY A 425 -27.50 6.44 -2.29
C GLY A 425 -27.34 5.03 -1.73
N LYS A 426 -28.49 4.42 -1.43
CA LYS A 426 -28.58 3.02 -0.97
C LYS A 426 -28.09 2.01 -2.03
N GLN A 427 -28.08 2.41 -3.29
CA GLN A 427 -27.58 1.65 -4.44
C GLN A 427 -26.11 1.22 -4.24
N ALA A 428 -25.30 2.08 -3.62
CA ALA A 428 -23.90 1.82 -3.33
C ALA A 428 -23.67 1.57 -1.83
N GLN A 429 -24.54 0.80 -1.17
CA GLN A 429 -24.48 0.54 0.28
C GLN A 429 -23.14 -0.08 0.76
N TYR A 430 -22.48 -0.88 -0.08
CA TYR A 430 -21.19 -1.49 0.24
C TYR A 430 -20.00 -0.53 0.13
N LEU A 431 -20.17 0.58 -0.60
CA LEU A 431 -19.14 1.59 -0.76
C LEU A 431 -18.96 2.34 0.57
N GLN A 432 -17.75 2.22 1.13
CA GLN A 432 -17.38 2.83 2.41
C GLN A 432 -16.70 4.17 2.19
N SER A 433 -15.92 4.26 1.11
CA SER A 433 -15.24 5.48 0.74
C SER A 433 -15.02 5.59 -0.76
N PHE A 434 -14.92 6.83 -1.24
CA PHE A 434 -14.42 7.08 -2.59
C PHE A 434 -13.55 8.34 -2.64
N THR A 435 -12.62 8.38 -3.58
CA THR A 435 -11.60 9.43 -3.69
C THR A 435 -11.83 10.29 -4.93
N ILE A 436 -11.72 11.61 -4.75
CA ILE A 436 -11.88 12.63 -5.80
C ILE A 436 -10.72 13.64 -5.76
N GLY A 437 -10.60 14.43 -6.83
CA GLY A 437 -9.65 15.54 -6.89
C GLY A 437 -9.97 16.63 -5.85
N GLU A 438 -8.94 17.25 -5.30
CA GLU A 438 -9.08 18.27 -4.24
C GLU A 438 -9.93 19.47 -4.67
N ALA A 439 -9.79 19.92 -5.92
CA ALA A 439 -10.54 21.06 -6.45
C ALA A 439 -12.07 20.84 -6.39
N VAL A 440 -12.53 19.60 -6.62
CA VAL A 440 -13.95 19.24 -6.53
C VAL A 440 -14.38 19.09 -5.07
N GLY A 441 -13.50 18.54 -4.22
CA GLY A 441 -13.79 18.31 -2.81
C GLY A 441 -13.95 19.57 -1.98
N LYS A 442 -13.39 20.71 -2.43
CA LYS A 442 -13.59 22.04 -1.81
C LYS A 442 -14.88 22.73 -2.24
N ASN A 443 -15.71 22.10 -3.06
CA ASN A 443 -16.99 22.66 -3.46
C ASN A 443 -17.99 22.59 -2.28
N GLU A 444 -18.38 23.75 -1.75
CA GLU A 444 -19.32 23.87 -0.62
C GLU A 444 -20.67 23.19 -0.88
N ILE A 445 -21.14 23.20 -2.14
CA ILE A 445 -22.40 22.56 -2.52
C ILE A 445 -22.27 21.04 -2.34
N LEU A 446 -21.16 20.48 -2.81
CA LEU A 446 -20.89 19.05 -2.69
C LEU A 446 -20.70 18.65 -1.22
N GLU A 447 -19.97 19.43 -0.42
CA GLU A 447 -19.80 19.16 1.00
C GLU A 447 -21.14 19.14 1.76
N THR A 448 -22.02 20.10 1.47
CA THR A 448 -23.36 20.17 2.07
C THR A 448 -24.22 18.97 1.65
N LEU A 449 -24.19 18.61 0.36
CA LEU A 449 -24.93 17.47 -0.19
C LEU A 449 -24.49 16.15 0.46
N VAL A 450 -23.19 15.91 0.51
CA VAL A 450 -22.55 14.70 1.04
C VAL A 450 -22.89 14.53 2.53
N LYS A 451 -22.82 15.62 3.32
CA LYS A 451 -23.27 15.64 4.73
C LYS A 451 -24.77 15.30 4.86
N ALA A 452 -25.62 15.87 4.00
CA ALA A 452 -27.06 15.64 4.04
C ALA A 452 -27.45 14.18 3.74
N VAL A 453 -26.60 13.42 3.04
CA VAL A 453 -26.83 12.00 2.69
C VAL A 453 -26.01 11.03 3.55
N GLY A 454 -25.43 11.49 4.66
CA GLY A 454 -24.75 10.64 5.65
C GLY A 454 -23.29 10.34 5.35
N TRP A 455 -22.63 11.16 4.55
CA TRP A 455 -21.21 11.07 4.23
C TRP A 455 -20.45 12.28 4.76
N HIS A 456 -19.13 12.18 4.93
CA HIS A 456 -18.27 13.32 5.25
C HIS A 456 -17.05 13.35 4.32
N ILE A 457 -16.49 14.54 4.13
CA ILE A 457 -15.30 14.77 3.30
C ILE A 457 -14.11 14.98 4.22
N THR A 458 -13.06 14.21 4.03
CA THR A 458 -11.74 14.45 4.63
C THR A 458 -10.80 14.97 3.54
N SER A 459 -10.28 16.18 3.73
CA SER A 459 -9.33 16.80 2.80
C SER A 459 -7.91 16.34 3.08
N GLY A 460 -7.22 15.86 2.04
CA GLY A 460 -5.77 15.65 2.02
C GLY A 460 -5.08 16.73 1.18
N SER A 461 -3.75 16.68 1.09
CA SER A 461 -2.93 17.71 0.42
C SER A 461 -3.08 17.78 -1.11
N LYS A 462 -3.66 16.77 -1.75
CA LYS A 462 -3.88 16.71 -3.22
C LYS A 462 -5.18 16.00 -3.65
N LYS A 463 -5.88 15.37 -2.71
CA LYS A 463 -7.06 14.54 -2.94
C LYS A 463 -8.02 14.71 -1.78
N CYS A 464 -9.31 14.58 -2.05
CA CYS A 464 -10.35 14.53 -1.04
C CYS A 464 -10.93 13.11 -1.01
N GLN A 465 -11.06 12.57 0.19
CA GLN A 465 -11.71 11.28 0.41
C GLN A 465 -13.08 11.53 1.02
N MET A 466 -14.11 10.93 0.44
CA MET A 466 -15.45 10.92 1.00
C MET A 466 -15.65 9.59 1.71
N VAL A 467 -16.15 9.64 2.94
CA VAL A 467 -16.33 8.46 3.79
C VAL A 467 -17.75 8.44 4.33
N ARG A 468 -18.39 7.27 4.29
CA ARG A 468 -19.74 7.09 4.81
C ARG A 468 -19.70 7.04 6.34
N ASN A 469 -20.62 7.73 7.00
CA ASN A 469 -20.79 7.62 8.45
C ASN A 469 -21.44 6.29 8.77
N TYR A 470 -20.74 5.43 9.52
CA TYR A 470 -21.31 4.19 10.07
C TYR A 470 -22.10 4.40 11.36
N TYR A 471 -22.41 5.64 11.71
CA TYR A 471 -23.28 5.96 12.83
C TYR A 471 -24.66 6.34 12.30
N ILE A 472 -25.68 5.69 12.89
CA ILE A 472 -27.13 5.73 12.60
C ILE A 472 -27.61 4.59 11.69
N GLN A 473 -27.55 3.36 12.21
CA GLN A 473 -28.66 2.42 12.11
C GLN A 473 -29.08 2.06 13.55
N GLU A 474 -30.01 2.83 14.10
CA GLU A 474 -31.11 2.32 14.93
C GLU A 474 -32.41 2.78 14.27
#